data_AF-A0A962GBD3-F1
#
_entry.id   AF-A0A962GBD3-F1
#
_cell.length_a   1.000
_cell.length_b   1.000
_cell.length_c   1.000
_cell.angle_alpha   90.00
_cell.angle_beta   90.00
_cell.angle_gamma   90.00
#
_symmetry.space_group_name_H-M   'P 1'
#
loop_
_entity.id
_entity.type
_entity.pdbx_description
1 polymer ?
#
loop_
_entity_poly.entity_id
_entity_poly.type
_entity_poly.pdbx_seq_one_letter_code
_entity_poly.pdbx_strand_id
1 'polypeptide(L)'
;MSDRPFPFLKFPRALPAEVSIPIRVLDFHEINADFVGSEAVDQASRCIDCGNPYCSWGCPLGNRIPQWLKLVREGRVLDAATLMHETNPLPEICGRVCPQDRLCEGICTLEEGFGAVTIGAIERSITDEAIRLGWRPPEATTSTDKRVAIIGAGPAGLAAADRLVRAGVGADVYDRHEEIGGLLTFGIPAFKLEKDIVRTRRRVLEDQGVRFHLGVEVGRDVAFEALVDDYDAVFMATGAYTAVDAQLPGQDLDGVIVALPFLIANARHQLGTATAADVLPDLEGKR
;
A
#
# COMPACT_ATOMS: atom_id res chain seq x y z
N MET A 1 -11.75 1.78 -30.61
CA MET A 1 -10.51 1.08 -30.99
C MET A 1 -9.38 2.09 -30.91
N SER A 2 -8.20 1.72 -30.43
CA SER A 2 -7.04 2.61 -30.37
C SER A 2 -6.73 3.16 -31.77
N ASP A 3 -6.71 4.49 -31.95
CA ASP A 3 -6.38 5.16 -33.23
C ASP A 3 -4.94 4.92 -33.72
N ARG A 4 -4.17 4.09 -33.03
CA ARG A 4 -2.82 3.68 -33.44
C ARG A 4 -2.64 2.17 -33.22
N PRO A 5 -2.33 1.39 -34.26
CA PRO A 5 -1.99 -0.02 -34.10
C PRO A 5 -0.66 -0.17 -33.35
N PHE A 6 -0.63 -1.04 -32.34
CA PHE A 6 0.57 -1.53 -31.62
C PHE A 6 1.52 -0.47 -31.01
N PRO A 7 1.08 0.39 -30.07
CA PRO A 7 1.95 1.40 -29.44
C PRO A 7 3.18 0.83 -28.71
N PHE A 8 3.13 -0.42 -28.26
CA PHE A 8 4.26 -1.11 -27.60
C PHE A 8 5.49 -1.30 -28.50
N LEU A 9 5.35 -1.18 -29.83
CA LEU A 9 6.49 -1.17 -30.76
C LEU A 9 7.21 0.19 -30.79
N LYS A 10 6.51 1.26 -30.44
CA LYS A 10 7.06 2.63 -30.46
C LYS A 10 7.68 3.00 -29.11
N PHE A 11 6.99 2.68 -28.03
CA PHE A 11 7.41 3.04 -26.67
C PHE A 11 7.93 1.79 -25.98
N PRO A 12 9.25 1.60 -25.78
CA PRO A 12 9.75 0.47 -25.01
C PRO A 12 9.24 0.51 -23.56
N ARG A 13 9.29 -0.63 -22.87
CA ARG A 13 8.98 -0.68 -21.43
C ARG A 13 9.94 0.26 -20.70
N ALA A 14 9.38 1.16 -19.89
CA ALA A 14 10.15 2.06 -19.04
C ALA A 14 9.51 2.15 -17.66
N LEU A 15 10.36 2.08 -16.64
CA LEU A 15 9.99 2.42 -15.26
C LEU A 15 10.32 3.90 -15.01
N PRO A 16 9.70 4.53 -13.99
CA PRO A 16 10.13 5.83 -13.53
C PRO A 16 11.62 5.83 -13.18
N ALA A 17 12.28 6.98 -13.34
CA ALA A 17 13.70 7.11 -13.03
C ALA A 17 13.98 6.83 -11.55
N GLU A 18 15.12 6.20 -11.27
CA GLU A 18 15.59 6.04 -9.89
C GLU A 18 16.47 7.21 -9.48
N VAL A 19 16.38 7.61 -8.21
CA VAL A 19 17.35 8.51 -7.58
C VAL A 19 18.73 7.86 -7.62
N SER A 20 19.76 8.64 -7.98
CA SER A 20 21.11 8.11 -8.16
C SER A 20 21.67 7.51 -6.86
N ILE A 21 22.49 6.46 -6.98
CA ILE A 21 23.08 5.75 -5.83
C ILE A 21 23.76 6.70 -4.83
N PRO A 22 24.62 7.65 -5.25
CA PRO A 22 25.29 8.54 -4.31
C PRO A 22 24.34 9.44 -3.50
N ILE A 23 23.12 9.66 -3.99
CA ILE A 23 22.10 10.48 -3.34
C ILE A 23 21.21 9.62 -2.45
N ARG A 24 20.66 8.51 -2.97
CA ARG A 24 19.68 7.67 -2.24
C ARG A 24 20.23 6.91 -1.03
N VAL A 25 21.55 6.92 -0.84
CA VAL A 25 22.20 6.35 0.36
C VAL A 25 22.32 7.35 1.50
N LEU A 26 22.04 8.64 1.25
CA LEU A 26 22.19 9.72 2.23
C LEU A 26 20.96 9.83 3.15
N ASP A 27 19.80 9.38 2.69
CA ASP A 27 18.54 9.45 3.41
C ASP A 27 17.64 8.25 3.06
N PHE A 28 16.42 8.25 3.61
CA PHE A 28 15.43 7.19 3.44
C PHE A 28 14.31 7.57 2.46
N HIS A 29 14.52 8.56 1.58
CA HIS A 29 13.48 8.98 0.64
C HIS A 29 13.18 7.93 -0.44
N GLU A 30 11.97 7.97 -1.01
CA GLU A 30 11.54 7.04 -2.07
C GLU A 30 12.53 7.00 -3.23
N ILE A 31 12.97 5.79 -3.61
CA ILE A 31 13.99 5.60 -4.65
C ILE A 31 13.45 5.89 -6.04
N ASN A 32 12.19 5.54 -6.30
CA ASN A 32 11.56 5.73 -7.60
C ASN A 32 10.95 7.13 -7.66
N ALA A 33 11.33 7.92 -8.65
CA ALA A 33 10.67 9.18 -8.96
C ALA A 33 9.27 8.96 -9.56
N ASP A 34 8.57 10.04 -9.84
CA ASP A 34 7.31 10.01 -10.58
C ASP A 34 7.54 9.94 -12.09
N PHE A 35 6.51 9.51 -12.84
CA PHE A 35 6.48 9.69 -14.28
C PHE A 35 6.45 11.18 -14.65
N VAL A 36 7.18 11.55 -15.70
CA VAL A 36 7.27 12.92 -16.19
C VAL A 36 6.43 13.10 -17.45
N GLY A 37 5.65 14.18 -17.51
CA GLY A 37 4.89 14.54 -18.72
C GLY A 37 3.89 13.46 -19.12
N SER A 38 4.05 12.89 -20.32
CA SER A 38 3.15 11.87 -20.88
C SER A 38 3.57 10.43 -20.60
N GLU A 39 4.64 10.18 -19.83
CA GLU A 39 5.22 8.83 -19.69
C GLU A 39 4.22 7.78 -19.18
N ALA A 40 3.40 8.12 -18.17
CA ALA A 40 2.37 7.20 -17.67
C ALA A 40 1.33 6.85 -18.75
N VAL A 41 0.96 7.82 -19.60
CA VAL A 41 0.04 7.63 -20.73
C VAL A 41 0.68 6.80 -21.83
N ASP A 42 1.96 7.02 -22.12
CA ASP A 42 2.73 6.27 -23.11
C ASP A 42 2.92 4.80 -22.68
N GLN A 43 3.26 4.57 -21.41
CA GLN A 43 3.36 3.21 -20.84
C GLN A 43 2.00 2.51 -20.77
N ALA A 44 0.92 3.21 -20.38
CA ALA A 44 -0.42 2.65 -20.42
C ALA A 44 -0.87 2.28 -21.85
N SER A 45 -0.43 3.06 -22.84
CA SER A 45 -0.71 2.80 -24.26
C SER A 45 -0.07 1.52 -24.80
N ARG A 46 0.92 0.95 -24.11
CA ARG A 46 1.48 -0.37 -24.45
C ARG A 46 0.43 -1.49 -24.32
N CYS A 47 -0.58 -1.32 -23.47
CA CYS A 47 -1.63 -2.31 -23.28
C CYS A 47 -2.37 -2.63 -24.59
N ILE A 48 -2.48 -3.91 -24.91
CA ILE A 48 -3.12 -4.42 -26.14
C ILE A 48 -4.59 -4.78 -25.96
N ASP A 49 -5.18 -4.51 -24.79
CA ASP A 49 -6.58 -4.80 -24.47
C ASP A 49 -6.94 -6.28 -24.75
N CYS A 50 -6.16 -7.19 -24.16
CA CYS A 50 -6.30 -8.64 -24.37
C CYS A 50 -7.75 -9.08 -24.11
N GLY A 51 -8.32 -9.86 -25.03
CA GLY A 51 -9.68 -10.43 -24.83
C GLY A 51 -9.78 -11.30 -23.57
N ASN A 52 -8.71 -12.01 -23.20
CA ASN A 52 -8.56 -12.60 -21.88
C ASN A 52 -7.42 -11.87 -21.12
N PRO A 53 -7.74 -10.98 -20.17
CA PRO A 53 -6.74 -10.16 -19.50
C PRO A 53 -6.04 -10.95 -18.39
N TYR A 54 -4.99 -11.70 -18.75
CA TYR A 54 -4.21 -12.47 -17.78
C TYR A 54 -3.73 -11.62 -16.61
N CYS A 55 -3.29 -10.38 -16.84
CA CYS A 55 -2.87 -9.47 -15.78
C CYS A 55 -3.92 -9.29 -14.66
N SER A 56 -5.22 -9.27 -15.00
CA SER A 56 -6.31 -9.22 -14.02
C SER A 56 -6.43 -10.50 -13.21
N TRP A 57 -6.16 -11.67 -13.81
CA TRP A 57 -6.15 -12.96 -13.12
C TRP A 57 -4.95 -13.14 -12.18
N GLY A 58 -3.79 -12.60 -12.54
CA GLY A 58 -2.60 -12.64 -11.68
C GLY A 58 -2.61 -11.62 -10.56
N CYS A 59 -3.53 -10.65 -10.62
CA CYS A 59 -3.80 -9.77 -9.50
C CYS A 59 -4.72 -10.49 -8.50
N PRO A 60 -4.30 -10.70 -7.24
CA PRO A 60 -5.13 -11.36 -6.24
C PRO A 60 -6.47 -10.64 -5.95
N LEU A 61 -6.54 -9.35 -6.27
CA LEU A 61 -7.73 -8.52 -6.09
C LEU A 61 -8.67 -8.55 -7.30
N GLY A 62 -8.28 -9.20 -8.40
CA GLY A 62 -9.05 -9.18 -9.65
C GLY A 62 -9.17 -7.78 -10.24
N ASN A 63 -8.13 -6.93 -10.08
CA ASN A 63 -8.16 -5.54 -10.56
C ASN A 63 -8.50 -5.48 -12.06
N ARG A 64 -9.35 -4.51 -12.43
CA ARG A 64 -9.78 -4.27 -13.82
C ARG A 64 -8.73 -3.51 -14.63
N ILE A 65 -7.55 -4.13 -14.75
CA ILE A 65 -6.30 -3.52 -15.25
C ILE A 65 -6.45 -2.94 -16.66
N PRO A 66 -6.89 -3.69 -17.69
CA PRO A 66 -7.07 -3.11 -19.02
C PRO A 66 -8.03 -1.91 -19.04
N GLN A 67 -9.08 -1.96 -18.22
CA GLN A 67 -10.12 -0.94 -18.19
C GLN A 67 -9.60 0.38 -17.59
N TRP A 68 -8.91 0.34 -16.44
CA TRP A 68 -8.33 1.58 -15.91
C TRP A 68 -7.12 2.04 -16.71
N LEU A 69 -6.33 1.15 -17.34
CA LEU A 69 -5.26 1.54 -18.26
C LEU A 69 -5.82 2.31 -19.46
N LYS A 70 -6.97 1.89 -19.98
CA LYS A 70 -7.69 2.64 -21.03
C LYS A 70 -8.07 4.05 -20.56
N LEU A 71 -8.60 4.18 -19.34
CA LEU A 71 -8.96 5.49 -18.77
C LEU A 71 -7.73 6.40 -18.61
N VAL A 72 -6.59 5.84 -18.19
CA VAL A 72 -5.31 6.58 -18.13
C VAL A 72 -4.91 7.10 -19.51
N ARG A 73 -5.02 6.28 -20.56
CA ARG A 73 -4.73 6.69 -21.94
C ARG A 73 -5.65 7.80 -22.45
N GLU A 74 -6.88 7.84 -21.97
CA GLU A 74 -7.87 8.88 -22.26
C GLU A 74 -7.68 10.15 -21.41
N GLY A 75 -6.69 10.18 -20.51
CA GLY A 75 -6.43 11.29 -19.59
C GLY A 75 -7.45 11.39 -18.44
N ARG A 76 -8.26 10.35 -18.24
CA ARG A 76 -9.35 10.32 -17.24
C ARG A 76 -8.85 9.83 -15.89
N VAL A 77 -7.94 10.60 -15.28
CA VAL A 77 -7.23 10.22 -14.05
C VAL A 77 -8.17 9.87 -12.89
N LEU A 78 -9.16 10.72 -12.60
CA LEU A 78 -10.10 10.50 -11.48
C LEU A 78 -10.98 9.26 -11.70
N ASP A 79 -11.38 8.99 -12.94
CA ASP A 79 -12.16 7.80 -13.28
C ASP A 79 -11.30 6.53 -13.16
N ALA A 80 -10.05 6.59 -13.61
CA ALA A 80 -9.09 5.49 -13.48
C ALA A 80 -8.86 5.14 -12.01
N ALA A 81 -8.60 6.14 -11.16
CA ALA A 81 -8.43 5.94 -9.73
C ALA A 81 -9.71 5.38 -9.08
N THR A 82 -10.88 5.93 -9.41
CA THR A 82 -12.16 5.39 -8.91
C THR A 82 -12.30 3.91 -9.23
N LEU A 83 -11.99 3.51 -10.47
CA LEU A 83 -12.07 2.12 -10.91
C LEU A 83 -11.03 1.21 -10.24
N MET A 84 -9.80 1.69 -9.98
CA MET A 84 -8.80 0.97 -9.19
C MET A 84 -9.30 0.71 -7.76
N HIS A 85 -9.93 1.73 -7.16
CA HIS A 85 -10.43 1.66 -5.79
C HIS A 85 -11.68 0.78 -5.59
N GLU A 86 -12.36 0.38 -6.67
CA GLU A 86 -13.50 -0.56 -6.56
C GLU A 86 -13.05 -1.93 -6.05
N THR A 87 -11.89 -2.42 -6.51
CA THR A 87 -11.35 -3.74 -6.15
C THR A 87 -10.22 -3.64 -5.14
N ASN A 88 -9.44 -2.56 -5.18
CA ASN A 88 -8.28 -2.37 -4.31
C ASN A 88 -8.49 -1.22 -3.33
N PRO A 89 -8.58 -1.45 -2.01
CA PRO A 89 -8.66 -0.36 -1.05
C PRO A 89 -7.38 0.49 -0.95
N LEU A 90 -6.21 -0.01 -1.38
CA LEU A 90 -4.89 0.62 -1.15
C LEU A 90 -4.00 0.68 -2.42
N PRO A 91 -4.49 1.15 -3.58
CA PRO A 91 -3.77 1.05 -4.85
C PRO A 91 -2.48 1.89 -4.90
N GLU A 92 -2.42 3.03 -4.22
CA GLU A 92 -1.21 3.84 -4.04
C GLU A 92 -0.11 3.11 -3.26
N ILE A 93 -0.48 2.11 -2.45
CA ILE A 93 0.46 1.28 -1.69
C ILE A 93 0.82 0.04 -2.52
N CYS A 94 -0.18 -0.65 -3.09
CA CYS A 94 0.03 -1.84 -3.92
C CYS A 94 0.93 -1.54 -5.13
N GLY A 95 0.73 -0.40 -5.80
CA GLY A 95 1.57 0.03 -6.92
C GLY A 95 3.06 0.16 -6.57
N ARG A 96 3.38 0.36 -5.28
CA ARG A 96 4.75 0.46 -4.76
C ARG A 96 5.34 -0.87 -4.30
N VAL A 97 4.54 -1.69 -3.62
CA VAL A 97 5.08 -2.83 -2.83
C VAL A 97 4.71 -4.21 -3.35
N CYS A 98 3.73 -4.32 -4.25
CA CYS A 98 3.40 -5.62 -4.84
C CYS A 98 4.61 -6.18 -5.61
N PRO A 99 4.87 -7.49 -5.57
CA PRO A 99 5.87 -8.11 -6.44
C PRO A 99 5.25 -8.31 -7.84
N GLN A 100 5.17 -7.24 -8.64
CA GLN A 100 4.42 -7.29 -9.92
C GLN A 100 5.00 -8.31 -10.91
N ASP A 101 6.32 -8.55 -10.85
CA ASP A 101 7.05 -9.58 -11.61
C ASP A 101 6.54 -11.01 -11.36
N ARG A 102 5.93 -11.26 -10.20
CA ARG A 102 5.31 -12.55 -9.84
C ARG A 102 3.79 -12.53 -9.93
N LEU A 103 3.20 -11.36 -10.19
CA LEU A 103 1.76 -11.13 -10.22
C LEU A 103 1.35 -10.61 -11.60
N CYS A 104 0.74 -9.41 -11.66
CA CYS A 104 0.09 -8.89 -12.86
C CYS A 104 1.03 -8.62 -14.04
N GLU A 105 2.28 -8.21 -13.79
CA GLU A 105 3.26 -7.94 -14.85
C GLU A 105 3.94 -9.23 -15.33
N GLY A 106 4.22 -10.17 -14.41
CA GLY A 106 4.84 -11.46 -14.73
C GLY A 106 4.04 -12.35 -15.68
N ILE A 107 2.72 -12.13 -15.78
CA ILE A 107 1.85 -12.86 -16.71
C ILE A 107 1.25 -11.96 -17.79
N CYS A 108 1.78 -10.76 -17.96
CA CYS A 108 1.39 -9.88 -19.05
C CYS A 108 1.74 -10.55 -20.38
N THR A 109 0.81 -10.55 -21.35
CA THR A 109 1.06 -11.12 -22.70
C THR A 109 2.26 -10.50 -23.40
N LEU A 110 2.65 -9.28 -23.05
CA LEU A 110 3.82 -8.60 -23.61
C LEU A 110 5.13 -8.92 -22.89
N GLU A 111 5.10 -9.54 -21.71
CA GLU A 111 6.31 -9.79 -20.91
C GLU A 111 7.33 -10.59 -21.70
N GLU A 112 6.88 -11.64 -22.40
CA GLU A 112 7.73 -12.39 -23.32
C GLU A 112 8.06 -11.58 -24.57
N GLY A 113 9.27 -11.03 -24.61
CA GLY A 113 9.89 -10.40 -25.78
C GLY A 113 9.78 -8.88 -25.85
N PHE A 114 8.64 -8.28 -25.48
CA PHE A 114 8.45 -6.82 -25.53
C PHE A 114 8.56 -6.13 -24.17
N GLY A 115 8.51 -6.90 -23.08
CA GLY A 115 8.37 -6.43 -21.70
C GLY A 115 6.92 -6.06 -21.34
N ALA A 116 6.51 -6.34 -20.12
CA ALA A 116 5.16 -6.05 -19.63
C ALA A 116 4.82 -4.56 -19.71
N VAL A 117 3.52 -4.28 -19.62
CA VAL A 117 3.03 -2.96 -19.22
C VAL A 117 3.47 -2.73 -17.77
N THR A 118 3.98 -1.55 -17.43
CA THR A 118 4.41 -1.19 -16.05
C THR A 118 3.22 -0.86 -15.15
N ILE A 119 2.35 -1.85 -14.96
CA ILE A 119 1.07 -1.78 -14.25
C ILE A 119 1.25 -1.16 -12.87
N GLY A 120 2.23 -1.62 -12.08
CA GLY A 120 2.44 -1.12 -10.71
C GLY A 120 2.84 0.35 -10.67
N ALA A 121 3.77 0.75 -11.54
CA ALA A 121 4.22 2.13 -11.62
C ALA A 121 3.11 3.09 -12.09
N ILE A 122 2.26 2.64 -13.04
CA ILE A 122 1.10 3.41 -13.49
C ILE A 122 0.05 3.48 -12.39
N GLU A 123 -0.26 2.39 -11.69
CA GLU A 123 -1.20 2.37 -10.56
C GLU A 123 -0.78 3.40 -9.51
N ARG A 124 0.47 3.34 -9.04
CA ARG A 124 1.08 4.33 -8.13
C ARG A 124 0.89 5.76 -8.62
N SER A 125 1.37 6.06 -9.82
CA SER A 125 1.41 7.44 -10.35
C SER A 125 0.02 8.03 -10.50
N ILE A 126 -0.94 7.24 -10.98
CA ILE A 126 -2.30 7.71 -11.25
C ILE A 126 -3.10 7.88 -9.95
N THR A 127 -2.89 7.02 -8.95
CA THR A 127 -3.54 7.17 -7.65
C THR A 127 -3.01 8.36 -6.88
N ASP A 128 -1.69 8.59 -6.91
CA ASP A 128 -1.07 9.75 -6.26
C ASP A 128 -1.57 11.06 -6.88
N GLU A 129 -1.59 11.12 -8.21
CA GLU A 129 -2.13 12.27 -8.94
C GLU A 129 -3.63 12.48 -8.68
N ALA A 130 -4.43 11.41 -8.66
CA ALA A 130 -5.86 11.51 -8.35
C ALA A 130 -6.08 12.10 -6.95
N ILE A 131 -5.36 11.62 -5.93
CA ILE A 131 -5.45 12.15 -4.57
C ILE A 131 -5.03 13.63 -4.54
N ARG A 132 -3.97 14.01 -5.27
CA ARG A 132 -3.52 15.41 -5.40
C ARG A 132 -4.58 16.30 -6.04
N LEU A 133 -5.32 15.77 -7.02
CA LEU A 133 -6.45 16.43 -7.67
C LEU A 133 -7.73 16.45 -6.82
N GLY A 134 -7.66 15.96 -5.58
CA GLY A 134 -8.79 15.98 -4.64
C GLY A 134 -9.73 14.77 -4.77
N TRP A 135 -9.28 13.68 -5.40
CA TRP A 135 -10.06 12.43 -5.41
C TRP A 135 -10.43 12.02 -3.99
N ARG A 136 -11.68 11.59 -3.84
CA ARG A 136 -12.23 11.00 -2.62
C ARG A 136 -13.04 9.77 -3.00
N PRO A 137 -13.05 8.75 -2.12
CA PRO A 137 -13.98 7.64 -2.26
C PRO A 137 -15.44 8.13 -2.34
N PRO A 138 -16.31 7.45 -3.09
CA PRO A 138 -17.74 7.74 -3.06
C PRO A 138 -18.32 7.60 -1.64
N GLU A 139 -19.23 8.51 -1.27
CA GLU A 139 -19.99 8.41 -0.03
C GLU A 139 -20.88 7.16 -0.02
N ALA A 140 -21.14 6.63 1.16
CA ALA A 140 -22.09 5.54 1.32
C ALA A 140 -23.51 6.02 0.95
N THR A 141 -24.19 5.27 0.09
CA THR A 141 -25.56 5.61 -0.33
C THR A 141 -26.61 5.24 0.72
N THR A 142 -26.23 4.41 1.69
CA THR A 142 -27.05 3.99 2.82
C THR A 142 -26.23 4.08 4.09
N SER A 143 -26.88 4.28 5.24
CA SER A 143 -26.26 4.19 6.55
C SER A 143 -27.08 3.22 7.42
N THR A 144 -26.37 2.47 8.27
CA THR A 144 -26.94 1.55 9.25
C THR A 144 -26.58 2.04 10.65
N ASP A 145 -27.33 1.57 11.65
CA ASP A 145 -27.00 1.75 13.07
C ASP A 145 -25.92 0.77 13.57
N LYS A 146 -25.44 -0.11 12.68
CA LYS A 146 -24.49 -1.17 12.98
C LYS A 146 -23.06 -0.66 13.08
N ARG A 147 -22.30 -1.24 14.01
CA ARG A 147 -20.88 -0.91 14.22
C ARG A 147 -20.03 -2.15 14.36
N VAL A 148 -18.82 -2.09 13.81
CA VAL A 148 -17.83 -3.17 13.86
C VAL A 148 -16.53 -2.66 14.48
N ALA A 149 -16.02 -3.39 15.46
CA ALA A 149 -14.68 -3.18 16.00
C ALA A 149 -13.66 -3.95 15.15
N ILE A 150 -12.59 -3.28 14.72
CA ILE A 150 -11.49 -3.87 13.96
C ILE A 150 -10.24 -3.83 14.83
N ILE A 151 -9.64 -4.99 15.10
CA ILE A 151 -8.43 -5.09 15.92
C ILE A 151 -7.21 -5.23 15.01
N GLY A 152 -6.46 -4.14 14.84
CA GLY A 152 -5.29 -4.01 13.99
C GLY A 152 -5.54 -3.08 12.80
N ALA A 153 -4.70 -2.05 12.66
CA ALA A 153 -4.71 -1.06 11.60
C ALA A 153 -3.72 -1.42 10.46
N GLY A 154 -3.38 -2.70 10.30
CA GLY A 154 -2.63 -3.20 9.13
C GLY A 154 -3.48 -3.22 7.85
N PRO A 155 -2.91 -3.66 6.70
CA PRO A 155 -3.60 -3.67 5.42
C PRO A 155 -4.99 -4.33 5.45
N ALA A 156 -5.13 -5.45 6.17
CA ALA A 156 -6.39 -6.16 6.31
C ALA A 156 -7.45 -5.36 7.08
N GLY A 157 -7.06 -4.71 8.18
CA GLY A 157 -7.98 -3.88 8.96
C GLY A 157 -8.39 -2.61 8.23
N LEU A 158 -7.45 -1.96 7.52
CA LEU A 158 -7.76 -0.79 6.69
C LEU A 158 -8.69 -1.15 5.53
N ALA A 159 -8.46 -2.30 4.88
CA ALA A 159 -9.34 -2.80 3.83
C ALA A 159 -10.74 -3.11 4.37
N ALA A 160 -10.84 -3.77 5.53
CA ALA A 160 -12.13 -4.04 6.17
C ALA A 160 -12.88 -2.74 6.53
N ALA A 161 -12.17 -1.76 7.09
CA ALA A 161 -12.73 -0.46 7.43
C ALA A 161 -13.28 0.26 6.18
N ASP A 162 -12.50 0.34 5.09
CA ASP A 162 -12.94 0.92 3.80
C ASP A 162 -14.22 0.26 3.28
N ARG A 163 -14.30 -1.09 3.31
CA ARG A 163 -15.50 -1.80 2.84
C ARG A 163 -16.72 -1.56 3.73
N LEU A 164 -16.54 -1.52 5.05
CA LEU A 164 -17.63 -1.30 6.00
C LEU A 164 -18.21 0.12 5.86
N VAL A 165 -17.36 1.15 5.83
CA VAL A 165 -17.85 2.53 5.72
C VAL A 165 -18.53 2.79 4.38
N ARG A 166 -18.02 2.22 3.28
CA ARG A 166 -18.70 2.29 1.96
C ARG A 166 -20.06 1.59 1.94
N ALA A 167 -20.24 0.58 2.79
CA ALA A 167 -21.51 -0.12 2.97
C ALA A 167 -22.45 0.58 3.98
N GLY A 168 -22.02 1.69 4.59
CA GLY A 168 -22.82 2.42 5.59
C GLY A 168 -22.73 1.85 7.01
N VAL A 169 -21.76 1.00 7.29
CA VAL A 169 -21.53 0.40 8.62
C VAL A 169 -20.43 1.17 9.35
N GLY A 170 -20.65 1.51 10.62
CA GLY A 170 -19.64 2.19 11.43
C GLY A 170 -18.41 1.30 11.67
N ALA A 171 -17.21 1.85 11.49
CA ALA A 171 -15.95 1.12 11.65
C ALA A 171 -15.03 1.81 12.66
N ASP A 172 -14.74 1.10 13.75
CA ASP A 172 -13.84 1.55 14.82
C ASP A 172 -12.59 0.66 14.84
N VAL A 173 -11.44 1.23 14.49
CA VAL A 173 -10.18 0.51 14.34
C VAL A 173 -9.31 0.75 15.56
N TYR A 174 -8.93 -0.31 16.25
CA TYR A 174 -8.03 -0.30 17.40
C TYR A 174 -6.65 -0.79 16.99
N ASP A 175 -5.59 -0.06 17.33
CA ASP A 175 -4.22 -0.51 17.11
C ASP A 175 -3.33 -0.09 18.28
N ARG A 176 -2.40 -0.99 18.66
CA ARG A 176 -1.44 -0.76 19.73
C ARG A 176 -0.36 0.26 19.37
N HIS A 177 -0.12 0.47 18.08
CA HIS A 177 0.87 1.41 17.59
C HIS A 177 0.27 2.81 17.47
N GLU A 178 1.16 3.80 17.48
CA GLU A 178 0.84 5.23 17.44
C GLU A 178 0.35 5.73 16.07
N GLU A 179 0.54 4.93 15.02
CA GLU A 179 0.14 5.23 13.64
C GLU A 179 -0.48 3.99 12.99
N ILE A 180 -1.32 4.22 11.98
CA ILE A 180 -1.92 3.13 11.20
C ILE A 180 -0.89 2.46 10.27
N GLY A 181 -1.28 1.37 9.62
CA GLY A 181 -0.53 0.71 8.54
C GLY A 181 0.17 -0.57 8.96
N GLY A 182 0.33 -0.85 10.26
CA GLY A 182 1.08 -2.01 10.75
C GLY A 182 2.48 -2.06 10.10
N LEU A 183 2.82 -3.18 9.45
CA LEU A 183 4.11 -3.31 8.77
C LEU A 183 4.30 -2.37 7.57
N LEU A 184 3.24 -1.75 7.02
CA LEU A 184 3.40 -0.69 6.00
C LEU A 184 4.16 0.51 6.58
N THR A 185 3.88 0.84 7.85
CA THR A 185 4.50 1.96 8.56
C THR A 185 5.77 1.53 9.26
N PHE A 186 5.71 0.43 10.01
CA PHE A 186 6.79 0.04 10.93
C PHE A 186 7.72 -1.07 10.42
N GLY A 187 7.42 -1.66 9.25
CA GLY A 187 8.20 -2.76 8.67
C GLY A 187 8.89 -2.39 7.37
N ILE A 188 8.11 -1.94 6.38
CA ILE A 188 8.62 -1.55 5.06
C ILE A 188 9.39 -0.23 5.20
N PRO A 189 10.65 -0.13 4.77
CA PRO A 189 11.41 1.12 4.85
C PRO A 189 10.81 2.25 3.99
N ALA A 190 11.03 3.51 4.39
CA ALA A 190 10.48 4.68 3.69
C ALA A 190 10.95 4.79 2.23
N PHE A 191 12.17 4.35 1.92
CA PHE A 191 12.72 4.36 0.56
C PHE A 191 11.97 3.45 -0.43
N LYS A 192 11.12 2.54 0.08
CA LYS A 192 10.17 1.74 -0.71
C LYS A 192 8.72 2.22 -0.58
N LEU A 193 8.34 2.73 0.58
CA LEU A 193 6.99 3.22 0.87
C LEU A 193 7.05 4.36 1.88
N GLU A 194 6.94 5.57 1.37
CA GLU A 194 6.92 6.79 2.17
C GLU A 194 5.75 6.81 3.15
N LYS A 195 6.00 7.28 4.37
CA LYS A 195 5.02 7.20 5.46
C LYS A 195 3.88 8.19 5.31
N ASP A 196 4.13 9.27 4.59
CA ASP A 196 3.09 10.25 4.26
C ASP A 196 2.02 9.68 3.31
N ILE A 197 2.33 8.63 2.53
CA ILE A 197 1.33 7.90 1.74
C ILE A 197 0.35 7.20 2.68
N VAL A 198 0.86 6.51 3.71
CA VAL A 198 0.02 5.83 4.71
C VAL A 198 -0.79 6.85 5.54
N ARG A 199 -0.19 7.99 5.91
CA ARG A 199 -0.92 9.08 6.59
C ARG A 199 -1.99 9.71 5.70
N THR A 200 -1.74 9.81 4.39
CA THR A 200 -2.74 10.29 3.43
C THR A 200 -3.92 9.32 3.38
N ARG A 201 -3.65 8.02 3.34
CA ARG A 201 -4.69 7.00 3.43
C ARG A 201 -5.48 7.08 4.74
N ARG A 202 -4.81 7.31 5.87
CA ARG A 202 -5.47 7.55 7.17
C ARG A 202 -6.51 8.66 7.06
N ARG A 203 -6.11 9.82 6.55
CA ARG A 203 -7.00 10.98 6.37
C ARG A 203 -8.18 10.65 5.47
N VAL A 204 -7.96 9.94 4.37
CA VAL A 204 -9.04 9.50 3.47
C VAL A 204 -10.07 8.63 4.20
N LEU A 205 -9.62 7.72 5.08
CA LEU A 205 -10.52 6.85 5.85
C LEU A 205 -11.22 7.60 6.99
N GLU A 206 -10.51 8.52 7.67
CA GLU A 206 -11.10 9.40 8.68
C GLU A 206 -12.19 10.31 8.07
N ASP A 207 -11.94 10.87 6.87
CA ASP A 207 -12.91 11.65 6.09
C ASP A 207 -14.16 10.81 5.73
N GLN A 208 -14.02 9.49 5.55
CA GLN A 208 -15.14 8.57 5.34
C GLN A 208 -15.85 8.13 6.63
N GLY A 209 -15.39 8.58 7.79
CA GLY A 209 -15.99 8.29 9.10
C GLY A 209 -15.41 7.07 9.84
N VAL A 210 -14.27 6.52 9.39
CA VAL A 210 -13.53 5.51 10.18
C VAL A 210 -12.95 6.20 11.42
N ARG A 211 -13.13 5.60 12.61
CA ARG A 211 -12.53 6.10 13.85
C ARG A 211 -11.32 5.24 14.24
N PHE A 212 -10.18 5.88 14.45
CA PHE A 212 -8.95 5.20 14.86
C PHE A 212 -8.67 5.40 16.36
N HIS A 213 -8.58 4.31 17.09
CA HIS A 213 -8.16 4.22 18.48
C HIS A 213 -6.72 3.70 18.53
N LEU A 214 -5.75 4.60 18.37
CA LEU A 214 -4.32 4.29 18.29
C LEU A 214 -3.64 4.33 19.65
N GLY A 215 -2.53 3.60 19.80
CA GLY A 215 -1.87 3.41 21.09
C GLY A 215 -2.69 2.59 22.09
N VAL A 216 -3.67 1.80 21.60
CA VAL A 216 -4.58 1.00 22.42
C VAL A 216 -4.39 -0.48 22.11
N GLU A 217 -3.89 -1.24 23.08
CA GLU A 217 -3.71 -2.67 22.96
C GLU A 217 -4.93 -3.43 23.51
N VAL A 218 -5.70 -4.04 22.60
CA VAL A 218 -6.83 -4.90 22.99
C VAL A 218 -6.32 -6.16 23.70
N GLY A 219 -6.93 -6.49 24.84
CA GLY A 219 -6.50 -7.50 25.80
C GLY A 219 -5.66 -6.93 26.95
N ARG A 220 -5.14 -5.69 26.82
CA ARG A 220 -4.40 -5.00 27.88
C ARG A 220 -5.08 -3.72 28.35
N ASP A 221 -5.31 -2.79 27.42
CA ASP A 221 -5.88 -1.47 27.70
C ASP A 221 -7.40 -1.48 27.53
N VAL A 222 -7.93 -2.33 26.63
CA VAL A 222 -9.37 -2.60 26.44
C VAL A 222 -9.61 -4.10 26.47
N ALA A 223 -10.54 -4.57 27.30
CA ALA A 223 -10.90 -5.99 27.36
C ALA A 223 -11.54 -6.44 26.04
N PHE A 224 -11.21 -7.64 25.57
CA PHE A 224 -11.79 -8.17 24.33
C PHE A 224 -13.30 -8.38 24.46
N GLU A 225 -13.75 -8.86 25.62
CA GLU A 225 -15.15 -9.09 25.95
C GLU A 225 -15.98 -7.82 25.84
N ALA A 226 -15.43 -6.67 26.25
CA ALA A 226 -16.10 -5.38 26.10
C ALA A 226 -16.36 -5.03 24.63
N LEU A 227 -15.43 -5.37 23.72
CA LEU A 227 -15.66 -5.17 22.28
C LEU A 227 -16.74 -6.09 21.73
N VAL A 228 -16.84 -7.33 22.25
CA VAL A 228 -17.89 -8.28 21.85
C VAL A 228 -19.26 -7.81 22.33
N ASP A 229 -19.33 -7.19 23.52
CA ASP A 229 -20.59 -6.69 24.09
C ASP A 229 -21.05 -5.36 23.47
N ASP A 230 -20.13 -4.47 23.09
CA ASP A 230 -20.42 -3.10 22.63
C ASP A 230 -20.61 -2.95 21.11
N TYR A 231 -20.22 -3.96 20.33
CA TYR A 231 -20.24 -3.94 18.86
C TYR A 231 -21.07 -5.08 18.27
N ASP A 232 -21.62 -4.88 17.07
CA ASP A 232 -22.38 -5.91 16.37
C ASP A 232 -21.48 -7.02 15.80
N ALA A 233 -20.20 -6.72 15.55
CA ALA A 233 -19.19 -7.69 15.16
C ALA A 233 -17.77 -7.21 15.51
N VAL A 234 -16.84 -8.16 15.57
CA VAL A 234 -15.40 -7.91 15.75
C VAL A 234 -14.62 -8.56 14.61
N PHE A 235 -13.72 -7.80 13.97
CA PHE A 235 -12.81 -8.29 12.94
C PHE A 235 -11.37 -8.26 13.45
N MET A 236 -10.69 -9.41 13.47
CA MET A 236 -9.31 -9.52 13.96
C MET A 236 -8.30 -9.44 12.80
N ALA A 237 -7.48 -8.40 12.80
CA ALA A 237 -6.48 -8.08 11.79
C ALA A 237 -5.08 -7.82 12.42
N THR A 238 -4.75 -8.56 13.48
CA THR A 238 -3.55 -8.34 14.31
C THR A 238 -2.23 -8.73 13.65
N GLY A 239 -2.28 -9.47 12.53
CA GLY A 239 -1.09 -9.90 11.78
C GLY A 239 -0.24 -10.94 12.53
N ALA A 240 1.00 -11.12 12.07
CA ALA A 240 1.97 -12.06 12.64
C ALA A 240 3.24 -11.31 13.09
N TYR A 241 3.34 -11.04 14.38
CA TYR A 241 4.47 -10.30 14.98
C TYR A 241 5.50 -11.21 15.65
N THR A 242 5.19 -12.49 15.85
CA THR A 242 6.12 -13.45 16.42
C THR A 242 7.15 -13.85 15.36
N ALA A 243 8.42 -13.54 15.61
CA ALA A 243 9.51 -13.95 14.74
C ALA A 243 9.65 -15.48 14.69
N VAL A 244 10.03 -16.01 13.53
CA VAL A 244 10.43 -17.42 13.41
C VAL A 244 11.85 -17.54 13.96
N ASP A 245 12.03 -18.38 14.97
CA ASP A 245 13.34 -18.65 15.57
C ASP A 245 13.95 -19.94 15.00
N ALA A 246 15.11 -19.79 14.36
CA ALA A 246 15.86 -20.90 13.79
C ALA A 246 16.76 -21.65 14.80
N GLN A 247 16.82 -21.17 16.06
CA GLN A 247 17.61 -21.73 17.17
C GLN A 247 19.08 -21.99 16.79
N LEU A 248 19.67 -21.07 16.03
CA LEU A 248 21.04 -21.21 15.55
C LEU A 248 22.03 -20.85 16.68
N PRO A 249 23.18 -21.54 16.80
CA PRO A 249 24.24 -21.13 17.71
C PRO A 249 24.71 -19.69 17.43
N GLY A 250 24.89 -18.88 18.47
CA GLY A 250 25.40 -17.50 18.38
C GLY A 250 24.33 -16.42 18.19
N GLN A 251 23.05 -16.72 18.40
CA GLN A 251 21.97 -15.72 18.37
C GLN A 251 22.05 -14.66 19.48
N ASP A 252 22.79 -14.95 20.55
CA ASP A 252 23.05 -14.08 21.70
C ASP A 252 24.34 -13.25 21.53
N LEU A 253 25.08 -13.43 20.43
CA LEU A 253 26.28 -12.64 20.15
C LEU A 253 25.94 -11.17 19.90
N ASP A 254 26.84 -10.30 20.33
CA ASP A 254 26.72 -8.87 20.07
C ASP A 254 26.67 -8.59 18.56
N GLY A 255 25.76 -7.69 18.15
CA GLY A 255 25.47 -7.39 16.75
C GLY A 255 24.46 -8.32 16.06
N VAL A 256 24.01 -9.41 16.69
CA VAL A 256 22.90 -10.23 16.17
C VAL A 256 21.57 -9.65 16.64
N ILE A 257 20.81 -9.08 15.71
CA ILE A 257 19.59 -8.32 16.02
C ILE A 257 18.40 -8.91 15.25
N VAL A 258 17.28 -9.08 15.95
CA VAL A 258 16.02 -9.48 15.32
C VAL A 258 15.52 -8.36 14.41
N ALA A 259 15.17 -8.70 13.18
CA ALA A 259 14.82 -7.72 12.15
C ALA A 259 13.64 -6.81 12.54
N LEU A 260 12.56 -7.37 13.09
CA LEU A 260 11.33 -6.61 13.34
C LEU A 260 11.51 -5.51 14.40
N PRO A 261 12.08 -5.75 15.60
CA PRO A 261 12.42 -4.69 16.53
C PRO A 261 13.31 -3.59 15.93
N PHE A 262 14.33 -3.97 15.15
CA PHE A 262 15.21 -3.00 14.47
C PHE A 262 14.44 -2.13 13.48
N LEU A 263 13.59 -2.73 12.64
CA LEU A 263 12.80 -2.01 11.65
C LEU A 263 11.77 -1.07 12.30
N ILE A 264 11.09 -1.52 13.37
CA ILE A 264 10.15 -0.69 14.13
C ILE A 264 10.87 0.50 14.75
N ALA A 265 12.01 0.27 15.41
CA ALA A 265 12.81 1.33 16.00
C ALA A 265 13.24 2.33 14.93
N ASN A 266 13.79 1.87 13.80
CA ASN A 266 14.20 2.73 12.69
C ASN A 266 13.01 3.55 12.15
N ALA A 267 11.85 2.92 11.94
CA ALA A 267 10.67 3.63 11.48
C ALA A 267 10.25 4.75 12.45
N ARG A 268 10.29 4.49 13.76
CA ARG A 268 9.99 5.50 14.79
C ARG A 268 10.99 6.64 14.83
N HIS A 269 12.28 6.37 14.62
CA HIS A 269 13.30 7.41 14.48
C HIS A 269 13.00 8.31 13.28
N GLN A 270 12.66 7.72 12.13
CA GLN A 270 12.27 8.49 10.93
C GLN A 270 10.98 9.30 11.12
N LEU A 271 10.04 8.80 11.93
CA LEU A 271 8.79 9.48 12.25
C LEU A 271 8.92 10.53 13.37
N GLY A 272 10.04 10.56 14.09
CA GLY A 272 10.22 11.38 15.29
C GLY A 272 9.42 10.91 16.51
N THR A 273 8.98 9.64 16.53
CA THR A 273 8.20 9.02 17.62
C THR A 273 8.99 8.02 18.45
N ALA A 274 10.31 7.94 18.23
CA ALA A 274 11.18 7.02 18.96
C ALA A 274 11.20 7.29 20.46
N THR A 275 11.22 6.20 21.23
CA THR A 275 11.33 6.20 22.69
C THR A 275 12.69 5.65 23.14
N ALA A 276 12.95 5.68 24.44
CA ALA A 276 14.17 5.07 25.00
C ALA A 276 14.27 3.55 24.76
N ALA A 277 13.16 2.88 24.42
CA ALA A 277 13.15 1.46 24.07
C ALA A 277 13.55 1.19 22.61
N ASP A 278 13.51 2.19 21.74
CA ASP A 278 13.80 2.06 20.31
C ASP A 278 15.31 2.25 20.04
N VAL A 279 16.11 1.38 20.65
CA VAL A 279 17.58 1.43 20.53
C VAL A 279 18.00 0.90 19.17
N LEU A 280 18.75 1.72 18.43
CA LEU A 280 19.42 1.30 17.20
C LEU A 280 20.90 1.02 17.47
N PRO A 281 21.50 0.00 16.84
CA PRO A 281 22.93 -0.21 16.89
C PRO A 281 23.66 0.99 16.28
N ASP A 282 24.73 1.44 16.93
CA ASP A 282 25.66 2.36 16.30
C ASP A 282 26.45 1.61 15.23
N LEU A 283 26.27 2.02 13.97
CA LEU A 283 26.92 1.44 12.80
C LEU A 283 28.04 2.36 12.26
N GLU A 284 28.31 3.50 12.89
CA GLU A 284 29.34 4.43 12.43
C GLU A 284 30.72 3.77 12.46
N GLY A 285 31.39 3.77 11.31
CA GLY A 285 32.72 3.15 11.16
C GLY A 285 32.75 1.61 11.22
N LYS A 286 31.60 0.94 11.36
CA LYS A 286 31.50 -0.52 11.34
C LYS A 286 31.31 -1.02 9.89
N ARG A 287 32.01 -2.09 9.53
CA ARG A 287 31.94 -2.75 8.22
C ARG A 287 31.18 -4.07 8.30
#